data_AF-A0A543AQ44-F1
#
_entry.id   AF-A0A543AQ44-F1
#
_cell.length_a   1.000
_cell.length_b   1.000
_cell.length_c   1.000
_cell.angle_alpha   90.00
_cell.angle_beta   90.00
_cell.angle_gamma   90.00
#
_symmetry.space_group_name_H-M   'P 1'
#
loop_
_entity.id
_entity.type
_entity.pdbx_description
1 polymer ?
#
loop_
_entity_poly.entity_id
_entity_poly.type
_entity_poly.pdbx_seq_one_letter_code
_entity_poly.pdbx_strand_id
1 'polypeptide(L)'
;MNRRNPPGSRVGQVRAELIRQYRRLRRLRLATIGVVAAALVAMVGLGLGADRWTTDPGYRVLDELAVAPLIADSARDSADGNRWCIGQCRVRERVWSAGATVADTEAAVTAALSARGWRPSGRDCAPDSPDVARICVQREEFLMDVWIGPAGCDTSGCATSTVLAMVRPSTRPAPGSGAIGGL
;
A
#
# COMPACT_ATOMS: atom_id res chain seq x y z
N MET A 1 -32.00 -67.25 53.54
CA MET A 1 -31.67 -65.82 53.74
C MET A 1 -31.70 -65.11 52.40
N ASN A 2 -32.73 -64.31 52.13
CA ASN A 2 -32.94 -63.64 50.84
C ASN A 2 -32.55 -62.16 50.97
N ARG A 3 -31.41 -61.74 50.40
CA ARG A 3 -30.95 -60.34 50.43
C ARG A 3 -31.72 -59.53 49.38
N ARG A 4 -32.61 -58.65 49.83
CA ARG A 4 -33.25 -57.63 49.00
C ARG A 4 -32.20 -56.58 48.61
N ASN A 5 -31.96 -56.40 47.30
CA ASN A 5 -31.20 -55.27 46.78
C ASN A 5 -31.98 -53.96 46.97
N PRO A 6 -31.35 -52.85 47.42
CA PRO A 6 -32.05 -51.58 47.59
C PRO A 6 -32.34 -50.90 46.24
N PRO A 7 -33.54 -50.30 46.05
CA PRO A 7 -33.98 -49.70 44.77
C PRO A 7 -33.27 -48.38 44.38
N GLY A 8 -32.24 -47.94 45.13
CA GLY A 8 -31.59 -46.64 44.94
C GLY A 8 -30.56 -46.53 43.81
N SER A 9 -30.12 -47.64 43.20
CA SER A 9 -28.98 -47.65 42.27
C SER A 9 -29.30 -47.07 40.87
N ARG A 10 -30.53 -47.24 40.38
CA ARG A 10 -30.91 -46.79 39.02
C ARG A 10 -31.06 -45.27 38.92
N VAL A 11 -31.62 -44.63 39.96
CA VAL A 11 -31.84 -43.17 39.97
C VAL A 11 -30.52 -42.40 39.99
N GLY A 12 -29.51 -42.88 40.73
CA GLY A 12 -28.17 -42.29 40.76
C GLY A 12 -27.41 -42.42 39.43
N GLN A 13 -27.56 -43.56 38.74
CA GLN A 13 -26.93 -43.79 37.44
C GLN A 13 -27.52 -42.89 36.35
N VAL A 14 -28.84 -42.71 36.30
CA VAL A 14 -29.50 -41.81 35.35
C VAL A 14 -29.06 -40.35 35.56
N ARG A 15 -28.96 -39.90 36.82
CA ARG A 15 -28.49 -38.54 37.15
C ARG A 15 -27.02 -38.31 36.76
N ALA A 16 -26.16 -39.31 36.97
CA ALA A 16 -24.75 -39.25 36.60
C ALA A 16 -24.56 -39.20 35.07
N GLU A 17 -25.40 -39.90 34.31
CA GLU A 17 -25.37 -39.90 32.84
C GLU A 17 -25.86 -38.54 32.26
N LEU A 18 -26.92 -37.97 32.84
CA LEU A 18 -27.40 -36.63 32.49
C LEU A 18 -26.32 -35.55 32.73
N ILE A 19 -25.60 -35.60 33.86
CA ILE A 19 -24.52 -34.64 34.16
C ILE A 19 -23.37 -34.77 33.15
N ARG A 20 -23.03 -35.99 32.70
CA ARG A 20 -22.00 -36.21 31.66
C ARG A 20 -22.45 -35.68 30.31
N GLN A 21 -23.70 -35.92 29.92
CA GLN A 21 -24.27 -35.38 28.67
C GLN A 21 -24.29 -33.85 28.68
N TYR A 22 -24.68 -33.23 29.79
CA TYR A 22 -24.71 -31.77 29.93
C TYR A 22 -23.31 -31.16 29.79
N ARG A 23 -22.28 -31.80 30.37
CA ARG A 23 -20.88 -31.37 30.23
C ARG A 23 -20.37 -31.52 28.79
N ARG A 24 -20.73 -32.59 28.08
CA ARG A 24 -20.41 -32.77 26.65
C ARG A 24 -21.05 -31.70 25.79
N LEU A 25 -22.36 -31.45 25.97
CA LEU A 25 -23.09 -30.41 25.25
C LEU A 25 -22.49 -29.02 25.51
N ARG A 26 -22.15 -28.71 26.77
CA ARG A 26 -21.53 -27.41 27.12
C ARG A 26 -20.16 -27.22 26.46
N ARG A 27 -19.32 -28.27 26.41
CA ARG A 27 -18.02 -28.21 25.72
C ARG A 27 -18.18 -28.05 24.22
N LEU A 28 -19.11 -28.78 23.60
CA LEU A 28 -19.41 -28.65 22.17
C LEU A 28 -19.89 -27.23 21.83
N ARG A 29 -20.79 -26.66 22.64
CA ARG A 29 -21.30 -25.30 22.45
C ARG A 29 -20.21 -24.24 22.57
N LEU A 30 -19.33 -24.36 23.57
CA LEU A 30 -18.19 -23.46 23.74
C LEU A 30 -17.19 -23.60 22.59
N ALA A 31 -16.93 -24.81 22.13
CA ALA A 31 -16.06 -25.05 20.97
C ALA A 31 -16.66 -24.45 19.68
N THR A 32 -17.96 -24.62 19.44
CA THR A 32 -18.63 -24.01 18.27
C THR A 32 -18.59 -22.49 18.34
N ILE A 33 -18.91 -21.89 19.50
CA ILE A 33 -18.82 -20.44 19.68
C ILE A 33 -17.39 -19.94 19.45
N GLY A 34 -16.38 -20.65 19.97
CA GLY A 34 -14.97 -20.31 19.76
C GLY A 34 -14.57 -20.35 18.28
N VAL A 35 -14.97 -21.40 17.55
CA VAL A 35 -14.71 -21.52 16.11
C VAL A 35 -15.40 -20.41 15.31
N VAL A 36 -16.67 -20.11 15.61
CA VAL A 36 -17.42 -19.04 14.94
C VAL A 36 -16.79 -17.67 15.23
N ALA A 37 -16.42 -17.40 16.48
CA ALA A 37 -15.75 -16.16 16.85
C ALA A 37 -14.39 -16.01 16.14
N ALA A 38 -13.59 -17.07 16.10
CA ALA A 38 -12.31 -17.05 15.37
C ALA A 38 -12.50 -16.84 13.86
N ALA A 39 -13.52 -17.47 13.25
CA ALA A 39 -13.85 -17.27 11.84
C ALA A 39 -14.29 -15.83 11.54
N LEU A 40 -15.09 -15.22 12.42
CA LEU A 40 -15.49 -13.81 12.29
C LEU A 40 -14.29 -12.87 12.42
N VAL A 41 -13.40 -13.10 13.39
CA VAL A 41 -12.17 -12.32 13.54
C VAL A 41 -11.27 -12.47 12.31
N ALA A 42 -11.13 -13.69 11.78
CA ALA A 42 -10.35 -13.94 10.56
C ALA A 42 -10.97 -13.22 9.35
N MET A 43 -12.29 -13.25 9.19
CA MET A 43 -12.98 -12.57 8.09
C MET A 43 -12.79 -11.05 8.17
N VAL A 44 -12.92 -10.47 9.36
CA VAL A 44 -12.67 -9.03 9.59
C VAL A 44 -11.21 -8.68 9.34
N GLY A 45 -10.26 -9.50 9.81
CA GLY A 45 -8.83 -9.31 9.57
C GLY A 45 -8.45 -9.37 8.09
N LEU A 46 -9.06 -10.29 7.33
CA LEU A 46 -8.88 -10.38 5.88
C LEU A 46 -9.51 -9.19 5.14
N GLY A 47 -10.71 -8.76 5.52
CA GLY A 47 -11.39 -7.63 4.89
C GLY A 47 -10.70 -6.28 5.14
N LEU A 48 -10.32 -5.99 6.39
CA LEU A 48 -9.62 -4.74 6.75
C LEU A 48 -8.12 -4.78 6.42
N GLY A 49 -7.56 -5.97 6.19
CA GLY A 49 -6.18 -6.17 5.78
C GLY A 49 -6.00 -6.08 4.27
N ALA A 50 -6.94 -6.60 3.48
CA ALA A 50 -6.81 -6.75 2.03
C ALA A 50 -6.40 -5.45 1.33
N ASP A 51 -7.01 -4.32 1.66
CA ASP A 51 -6.70 -3.02 1.03
C ASP A 51 -5.27 -2.54 1.31
N ARG A 52 -4.72 -2.90 2.48
CA ARG A 52 -3.32 -2.58 2.83
C ARG A 52 -2.31 -3.45 2.08
N TRP A 53 -2.71 -4.65 1.65
CA TRP A 53 -1.84 -5.55 0.90
C TRP A 53 -1.86 -5.26 -0.61
N THR A 54 -2.99 -4.78 -1.13
CA THR A 54 -3.22 -4.56 -2.57
C THR A 54 -2.81 -3.17 -3.05
N THR A 55 -2.91 -2.14 -2.21
CA THR A 55 -2.54 -0.76 -2.59
C THR A 55 -1.02 -0.61 -2.60
N ASP A 56 -0.42 -0.48 -3.78
CA ASP A 56 1.02 -0.25 -3.89
C ASP A 56 1.35 1.19 -3.43
N PRO A 57 2.21 1.38 -2.41
CA PRO A 57 2.54 2.70 -1.88
C PRO A 57 3.13 3.64 -2.94
N GLY A 58 3.79 3.10 -3.97
CA GLY A 58 4.30 3.90 -5.09
C GLY A 58 3.19 4.56 -5.92
N TYR A 59 2.05 3.88 -6.11
CA TYR A 59 0.91 4.49 -6.79
C TYR A 59 0.23 5.53 -5.93
N ARG A 60 0.12 5.31 -4.61
CA ARG A 60 -0.37 6.36 -3.71
C ARG A 60 0.48 7.63 -3.78
N VAL A 61 1.79 7.48 -3.87
CA VAL A 61 2.71 8.62 -4.03
C VAL A 61 2.45 9.37 -5.35
N LEU A 62 2.19 8.65 -6.45
CA LEU A 62 1.85 9.25 -7.74
C LEU A 62 0.44 9.86 -7.75
N ASP A 63 -0.54 9.24 -7.06
CA ASP A 63 -1.88 9.79 -6.84
C ASP A 63 -1.84 11.05 -5.97
N GLU A 64 -0.86 11.11 -5.08
CA GLU A 64 -0.61 12.31 -4.31
C GLU A 64 -0.02 13.45 -5.15
N LEU A 65 0.50 13.18 -6.34
CA LEU A 65 0.78 14.22 -7.33
C LEU A 65 -0.55 14.66 -7.98
N ALA A 66 -1.47 15.17 -7.16
CA ALA A 66 -2.80 15.59 -7.61
C ALA A 66 -2.73 16.95 -8.33
N VAL A 67 -2.04 16.98 -9.46
CA VAL A 67 -2.08 18.08 -10.44
C VAL A 67 -3.28 17.95 -11.38
N ALA A 68 -4.37 17.37 -10.90
CA ALA A 68 -5.64 17.20 -11.60
C ALA A 68 -6.08 18.42 -12.45
N PRO A 69 -5.94 19.68 -12.00
CA PRO A 69 -6.33 20.82 -12.83
C PRO A 69 -5.48 21.03 -14.10
N LEU A 70 -4.29 20.43 -14.17
CA LEU A 70 -3.41 20.51 -15.36
C LEU A 70 -3.60 19.33 -16.32
N ILE A 71 -4.19 18.22 -15.85
CA ILE A 71 -4.31 16.98 -16.62
C ILE A 71 -5.30 17.22 -17.77
N ALA A 72 -4.79 17.23 -19.01
CA ALA A 72 -5.60 17.39 -20.21
C ALA A 72 -6.22 16.07 -20.68
N ASP A 73 -5.44 14.97 -20.65
CA ASP A 73 -5.90 13.61 -20.97
C ASP A 73 -5.71 12.63 -19.82
N SER A 74 -6.34 11.44 -19.91
CA SER A 74 -6.19 10.40 -18.89
C SER A 74 -4.73 10.03 -18.64
N ALA A 75 -4.34 10.03 -17.36
CA ALA A 75 -3.03 9.56 -16.94
C ALA A 75 -2.90 8.04 -17.21
N ARG A 76 -1.74 7.64 -17.72
CA ARG A 76 -1.38 6.25 -17.95
C ARG A 76 -0.30 5.84 -16.98
N ASP A 77 -0.59 4.76 -16.26
CA ASP A 77 0.32 4.20 -15.27
C ASP A 77 0.99 2.94 -15.81
N SER A 78 2.31 2.88 -15.70
CA SER A 78 3.11 1.70 -16.01
C SER A 78 4.00 1.33 -14.83
N ALA A 79 4.55 0.13 -14.90
CA ALA A 79 5.48 -0.34 -13.88
C ALA A 79 6.38 -1.43 -14.39
N ASP A 80 7.67 -1.21 -14.20
CA ASP A 80 8.71 -2.11 -14.64
C ASP A 80 9.53 -2.62 -13.46
N GLY A 81 10.05 -3.85 -13.58
CA GLY A 81 10.83 -4.50 -12.54
C GLY A 81 10.02 -5.37 -11.55
N ASN A 82 10.68 -5.80 -10.48
CA ASN A 82 10.17 -6.78 -9.53
C ASN A 82 9.77 -6.12 -8.20
N ARG A 83 8.55 -6.43 -7.71
CA ARG A 83 8.02 -5.95 -6.41
C ARG A 83 8.90 -6.37 -5.22
N TRP A 84 9.58 -7.51 -5.34
CA TRP A 84 10.48 -8.05 -4.32
C TRP A 84 11.93 -7.58 -4.48
N CYS A 85 12.21 -6.70 -5.46
CA CYS A 85 13.57 -6.26 -5.79
C CYS A 85 14.56 -7.41 -6.07
N ILE A 86 14.08 -8.57 -6.52
CA ILE A 86 14.95 -9.65 -7.01
C ILE A 86 15.42 -9.25 -8.41
N GLY A 87 16.68 -8.80 -8.53
CA GLY A 87 17.24 -8.25 -9.76
C GLY A 87 17.00 -6.73 -9.85
N GLN A 88 15.97 -6.32 -10.60
CA GLN A 88 15.60 -4.91 -10.71
C GLN A 88 14.42 -4.59 -9.79
N CYS A 89 14.59 -3.58 -8.93
CA CYS A 89 13.50 -3.05 -8.13
C CYS A 89 12.40 -2.45 -9.00
N ARG A 90 11.16 -2.57 -8.55
CA ARG A 90 10.02 -2.01 -9.24
C ARG A 90 10.10 -0.48 -9.30
N VAL A 91 10.03 0.07 -10.51
CA VAL A 91 9.85 1.49 -10.81
C VAL A 91 8.38 1.70 -11.19
N ARG A 92 7.79 2.80 -10.72
CA ARG A 92 6.42 3.19 -11.06
C ARG A 92 6.47 4.45 -11.88
N GLU A 93 5.75 4.46 -12.99
CA GLU A 93 5.73 5.60 -13.88
C GLU A 93 4.29 6.00 -14.15
N ARG A 94 4.07 7.32 -14.25
CA ARG A 94 2.81 7.92 -14.67
C ARG A 94 3.09 8.92 -15.75
N VAL A 95 2.40 8.78 -16.89
CA VAL A 95 2.50 9.68 -18.03
C VAL A 95 1.15 10.35 -18.24
N TRP A 96 1.12 11.67 -18.41
CA TRP A 96 -0.09 12.41 -18.77
C TRP A 96 0.26 13.62 -19.64
N SER A 97 -0.71 14.09 -20.41
CA SER A 97 -0.62 15.37 -21.09
C SER A 97 -1.12 16.49 -20.18
N ALA A 98 -0.46 17.64 -20.24
CA ALA A 98 -0.86 18.85 -19.57
C ALA A 98 -1.31 19.89 -20.59
N GLY A 99 -2.43 20.55 -20.30
CA GLY A 99 -3.02 21.61 -21.13
C GLY A 99 -2.32 22.96 -20.98
N ALA A 100 -1.01 22.95 -20.68
CA ALA A 100 -0.21 24.12 -20.37
C ALA A 100 1.22 23.97 -20.89
N THR A 101 1.94 25.09 -20.96
CA THR A 101 3.35 25.13 -21.39
C THR A 101 4.26 24.36 -20.43
N VAL A 102 5.48 24.01 -20.87
CA VAL A 102 6.47 23.33 -20.01
C VAL A 102 6.74 24.11 -18.72
N ALA A 103 6.92 25.44 -18.82
CA ALA A 103 7.21 26.30 -17.68
C ALA A 103 6.04 26.40 -16.68
N ASP A 104 4.81 26.55 -17.20
CA ASP A 104 3.61 26.62 -16.34
C ASP A 104 3.37 25.28 -15.62
N THR A 105 3.55 24.17 -16.36
CA THR A 105 3.45 22.81 -15.80
C THR A 105 4.53 22.56 -14.75
N GLU A 106 5.77 22.97 -15.00
CA GLU A 106 6.88 22.84 -14.04
C GLU A 106 6.58 23.59 -12.74
N ALA A 107 6.15 24.85 -12.83
CA ALA A 107 5.82 25.67 -11.67
C ALA A 107 4.70 25.03 -10.84
N ALA A 108 3.64 24.57 -11.50
CA ALA A 108 2.49 24.00 -10.83
C ALA A 108 2.78 22.60 -10.23
N VAL A 109 3.55 21.75 -10.92
CA VAL A 109 4.02 20.46 -10.38
C VAL A 109 4.94 20.69 -9.18
N THR A 110 5.88 21.63 -9.26
CA THR A 110 6.79 21.97 -8.15
C THR A 110 6.02 22.47 -6.92
N ALA A 111 5.01 23.33 -7.13
CA ALA A 111 4.13 23.80 -6.06
C ALA A 111 3.35 22.64 -5.42
N ALA A 112 2.79 21.73 -6.22
CA ALA A 112 2.06 20.58 -5.72
C ALA A 112 2.96 19.63 -4.90
N LEU A 113 4.19 19.38 -5.38
CA LEU A 113 5.19 18.56 -4.69
C LEU A 113 5.60 19.17 -3.35
N SER A 114 5.98 20.45 -3.34
CA SER A 114 6.40 21.14 -2.12
C SER A 114 5.29 21.20 -1.07
N ALA A 115 4.04 21.43 -1.47
CA ALA A 115 2.88 21.40 -0.58
C ALA A 115 2.67 20.04 0.11
N ARG A 116 3.21 18.94 -0.45
CA ARG A 116 3.13 17.58 0.10
C ARG A 116 4.42 17.07 0.72
N GLY A 117 5.33 17.99 1.06
CA GLY A 117 6.54 17.69 1.81
C GLY A 117 7.66 17.08 0.99
N TRP A 118 7.56 17.09 -0.35
CA TRP A 118 8.67 16.72 -1.22
C TRP A 118 9.74 17.80 -1.17
N ARG A 119 11.01 17.37 -1.09
CA ARG A 119 12.17 18.27 -1.01
C ARG A 119 13.15 17.96 -2.14
N PRO A 120 13.96 18.94 -2.60
CA PRO A 120 15.01 18.68 -3.57
C PRO A 120 15.90 17.52 -3.12
N SER A 121 16.12 16.54 -4.00
CA SER A 121 16.84 15.31 -3.65
C SER A 121 18.36 15.52 -3.44
N GLY A 122 18.90 16.68 -3.83
CA GLY A 122 20.32 17.00 -3.78
C GLY A 122 21.17 16.21 -4.79
N ARG A 123 20.53 15.46 -5.70
CA ARG A 123 21.20 14.79 -6.82
C ARG A 123 21.32 15.74 -8.00
N ASP A 124 22.22 15.40 -8.91
CA ASP A 124 22.23 16.05 -10.21
C ASP A 124 20.85 15.88 -10.88
N CYS A 125 20.27 17.02 -11.21
CA CYS A 125 18.92 17.13 -11.76
C CYS A 125 18.90 18.15 -12.91
N ALA A 126 20.03 18.28 -13.61
CA ALA A 126 20.03 19.05 -14.84
C ALA A 126 19.07 18.41 -15.85
N PRO A 127 18.25 19.22 -16.56
CA PRO A 127 17.51 18.73 -17.70
C PRO A 127 18.47 18.39 -18.85
N ASP A 128 18.08 17.44 -19.69
CA ASP A 128 18.90 17.00 -20.83
C ASP A 128 18.95 18.05 -21.96
N SER A 129 17.97 18.96 -22.00
CA SER A 129 17.85 20.02 -23.02
C SER A 129 17.12 21.25 -22.44
N PRO A 130 17.27 22.44 -23.04
CA PRO A 130 16.64 23.67 -22.53
C PRO A 130 15.11 23.69 -22.68
N ASP A 131 14.54 22.86 -23.57
CA ASP A 131 13.10 22.80 -23.82
C ASP A 131 12.38 21.81 -22.89
N VAL A 132 13.13 21.13 -22.02
CA VAL A 132 12.63 20.13 -21.08
C VAL A 132 12.89 20.60 -19.66
N ALA A 133 11.90 20.47 -18.79
CA ALA A 133 12.08 20.67 -17.36
C ALA A 133 12.22 19.32 -16.65
N ARG A 134 13.05 19.30 -15.60
CA ARG A 134 13.30 18.11 -14.78
C ARG A 134 13.22 18.47 -13.30
N ILE A 135 12.44 17.72 -12.53
CA ILE A 135 12.23 17.93 -11.10
C ILE A 135 12.60 16.66 -10.33
N CYS A 136 13.67 16.71 -9.54
CA CYS A 136 14.16 15.57 -8.77
C CYS A 136 13.97 15.82 -7.28
N VAL A 137 12.98 15.16 -6.71
CA VAL A 137 12.58 15.36 -5.32
C VAL A 137 12.63 14.05 -4.53
N GLN A 138 12.76 14.18 -3.22
CA GLN A 138 12.76 13.08 -2.27
C GLN A 138 11.75 13.36 -1.16
N ARG A 139 11.07 12.29 -0.72
CA ARG A 139 10.26 12.29 0.48
C ARG A 139 10.40 10.93 1.15
N GLU A 140 10.87 10.93 2.41
CA GLU A 140 11.11 9.72 3.19
C GLU A 140 11.98 8.71 2.41
N GLU A 141 11.50 7.48 2.21
CA GLU A 141 12.15 6.44 1.43
C GLU A 141 11.92 6.53 -0.08
N PHE A 142 11.21 7.53 -0.61
CA PHE A 142 10.91 7.63 -2.04
C PHE A 142 11.69 8.75 -2.73
N LEU A 143 12.18 8.44 -3.92
CA LEU A 143 12.70 9.42 -4.86
C LEU A 143 11.76 9.50 -6.05
N MET A 144 11.46 10.72 -6.45
CA MET A 144 10.64 11.00 -7.63
C MET A 144 11.45 11.85 -8.60
N ASP A 145 11.42 11.44 -9.86
CA ASP A 145 12.01 12.15 -10.99
C ASP A 145 10.88 12.48 -11.96
N VAL A 146 10.63 13.76 -12.17
CA VAL A 146 9.56 14.25 -13.05
C VAL A 146 10.18 14.94 -14.24
N TRP A 147 9.80 14.48 -15.43
CA TRP A 147 10.21 15.01 -16.71
C TRP A 147 9.03 15.70 -17.37
N ILE A 148 9.23 16.93 -17.84
CA ILE A 148 8.20 17.73 -18.50
C ILE A 148 8.77 18.21 -19.83
N GLY A 149 8.17 17.77 -20.92
CA GLY A 149 8.60 18.16 -22.27
C GLY A 149 7.44 18.70 -23.11
N PRO A 150 7.73 19.34 -24.26
CA PRO A 150 6.70 19.79 -25.18
C PRO A 150 5.88 18.60 -25.71
N ALA A 151 4.57 18.77 -25.85
CA ALA A 151 3.69 17.76 -26.45
C ALA A 151 3.34 18.17 -27.89
N GLY A 152 3.72 17.33 -28.87
CA GLY A 152 3.22 17.43 -30.24
C GLY A 152 3.73 18.64 -31.06
N CYS A 153 4.78 19.34 -30.63
CA CYS A 153 5.46 20.34 -31.46
C CYS A 153 6.97 20.38 -31.19
N ASP A 154 7.73 20.86 -32.19
CA ASP A 154 9.19 20.74 -32.26
C ASP A 154 9.94 22.00 -31.76
N THR A 155 9.26 22.94 -31.08
CA THR A 155 9.81 24.27 -30.74
C THR A 155 9.35 24.81 -29.38
N SER A 156 10.10 25.78 -28.84
CA SER A 156 9.76 26.56 -27.65
C SER A 156 8.45 27.34 -27.88
N GLY A 157 7.40 27.04 -27.11
CA GLY A 157 6.11 27.72 -27.20
C GLY A 157 4.88 26.81 -27.32
N CYS A 158 5.05 25.49 -27.18
CA CYS A 158 3.93 24.57 -27.12
C CYS A 158 2.93 24.98 -26.02
N ALA A 159 1.67 25.12 -26.39
CA ALA A 159 0.58 25.37 -25.45
C ALA A 159 0.31 24.16 -24.54
N THR A 160 0.86 22.99 -24.89
CA THR A 160 0.70 21.74 -24.16
C THR A 160 2.05 21.09 -23.88
N SER A 161 2.10 20.29 -22.82
CA SER A 161 3.29 19.56 -22.39
C SER A 161 2.93 18.11 -22.05
N THR A 162 3.92 17.23 -22.08
CA THR A 162 3.81 15.85 -21.58
C THR A 162 4.60 15.75 -20.30
N VAL A 163 4.01 15.13 -19.29
CA VAL A 163 4.68 14.87 -18.02
C VAL A 163 4.88 13.37 -17.85
N LEU A 164 6.09 12.97 -17.49
CA LEU A 164 6.46 11.64 -17.05
C LEU A 164 6.97 11.74 -15.62
N ALA A 165 6.23 11.21 -14.65
CA ALA A 165 6.66 11.11 -13.26
C ALA A 165 7.06 9.67 -12.95
N MET A 166 8.30 9.48 -12.52
CA MET A 166 8.85 8.19 -12.11
C MET A 166 9.14 8.17 -10.62
N VAL A 167 8.67 7.15 -9.92
CA VAL A 167 8.91 6.95 -8.48
C VAL A 167 9.66 5.65 -8.27
N ARG A 168 10.68 5.73 -7.42
CA ARG A 168 11.48 4.59 -7.00
C ARG A 168 11.77 4.61 -5.51
N PRO A 169 11.92 3.44 -4.88
CA PRO A 169 12.48 3.38 -3.54
C PRO A 169 13.91 3.94 -3.54
N SER A 170 14.20 4.73 -2.52
CA SER A 170 15.53 5.24 -2.23
C SER A 170 16.34 4.15 -1.57
N THR A 171 17.59 4.02 -1.97
CA THR A 171 18.56 3.10 -1.36
C THR A 171 19.06 3.59 0.00
N ARG A 172 18.50 4.69 0.55
CA ARG A 172 18.88 5.18 1.87
C ARG A 172 18.23 4.27 2.92
N PRO A 173 18.99 3.64 3.83
CA PRO A 173 18.41 2.88 4.92
C PRO A 173 17.54 3.81 5.78
N ALA A 174 16.36 3.34 6.16
CA ALA A 174 15.46 4.08 7.04
C ALA A 174 16.22 4.50 8.32
N PRO A 175 16.10 5.75 8.79
CA PRO A 175 16.64 6.13 10.08
C PRO A 175 15.88 5.34 11.15
N GLY A 176 16.51 4.26 11.64
CA GLY A 176 15.90 3.33 12.59
C GLY A 176 16.25 1.85 12.39
N SER A 177 16.74 1.42 11.22
CA SER A 177 17.33 0.07 11.11
C SER A 177 18.77 0.16 11.61
N GLY A 178 18.93 0.03 12.92
CA GLY A 178 20.21 0.06 13.60
C GLY A 178 21.25 -0.78 12.86
N ALA A 179 22.43 -0.21 12.69
CA ALA A 179 23.63 -1.00 12.55
C ALA A 179 23.70 -1.92 13.77
N ILE A 180 23.41 -3.20 13.58
CA ILE A 180 23.96 -4.22 14.47
C ILE A 180 25.40 -4.38 14.01
N GLY A 181 26.24 -3.43 14.45
CA GLY A 181 27.66 -3.65 14.52
C GLY A 181 27.94 -4.54 15.72
N GLY A 182 28.83 -5.51 15.53
CA GLY A 182 29.65 -6.05 16.60
C GLY A 182 29.54 -7.55 16.83
N LEU A 183 30.69 -8.19 16.52
CA LEU A 183 31.26 -9.44 17.05
C LEU A 183 30.78 -10.76 16.43
#